data_AF-A0A174E6V8-F1
#
_entry.id   AF-A0A174E6V8-F1
#
_cell.length_a   1.000
_cell.length_b   1.000
_cell.length_c   1.000
_cell.angle_alpha   90.00
_cell.angle_beta   90.00
_cell.angle_gamma   90.00
#
_symmetry.space_group_name_H-M   'P 1'
#
loop_
_entity.id
_entity.type
_entity.pdbx_description
1 polymer ?
#
loop_
_entity_poly.entity_id
_entity_poly.type
_entity_poly.pdbx_seq_one_letter_code
_entity_poly.pdbx_strand_id
1 'polypeptide(L)' 'MFKRIYLSDKQCEYLAKGIALGIAIGTILGAIIGYIKLFFALGGVLVIIISLIYSTIKK' A
#
# COMPACT_ATOMS: atom_id res chain seq x y z
N MET A 1 23.22 1.51 -10.36
CA MET A 1 22.94 1.90 -8.97
C MET A 1 21.42 1.87 -8.71
N PHE A 2 20.84 0.67 -8.75
CA PHE A 2 19.51 0.35 -8.22
C PHE A 2 19.72 -1.04 -7.65
N LYS A 3 20.22 -1.12 -6.41
CA LYS A 3 20.41 -2.41 -5.74
C LYS A 3 19.02 -2.91 -5.38
N ARG A 4 18.36 -3.46 -6.39
CA ARG A 4 17.20 -4.35 -6.37
C ARG A 4 16.33 -4.12 -5.13
N ILE A 5 15.22 -3.40 -5.31
CA ILE A 5 13.97 -3.61 -4.55
C ILE A 5 13.42 -5.00 -4.94
N TYR A 6 14.29 -6.01 -4.95
CA TYR A 6 13.93 -7.40 -5.19
C TYR A 6 13.46 -7.93 -3.85
N LEU A 7 12.30 -7.42 -3.44
CA LEU A 7 11.44 -8.11 -2.50
C LEU A 7 11.31 -9.53 -3.04
N SER A 8 11.69 -10.52 -2.23
CA SER A 8 11.42 -11.93 -2.57
C SER A 8 9.96 -12.06 -2.98
N ASP A 9 9.62 -12.96 -3.92
CA ASP A 9 8.27 -13.11 -4.46
C ASP A 9 7.17 -13.10 -3.39
N LYS A 10 7.44 -13.68 -2.22
CA LYS A 10 6.54 -13.66 -1.05
C LYS A 10 6.29 -12.27 -0.47
N GLN A 11 7.32 -11.43 -0.40
CA GLN A 11 7.23 -10.06 0.09
C GLN A 11 6.52 -9.16 -0.92
N CYS A 12 6.72 -9.40 -2.22
CA CYS A 12 6.00 -8.70 -3.28
C CYS A 12 4.52 -9.08 -3.25
N GLU A 13 4.19 -10.37 -3.06
CA GLU A 13 2.81 -10.83 -2.89
C GLU A 13 2.15 -10.20 -1.66
N TYR A 14 2.85 -10.15 -0.53
CA TYR A 14 2.34 -9.52 0.69
C TYR A 14 2.09 -8.02 0.50
N LEU A 15 3.02 -7.33 -0.15
CA LEU A 15 2.88 -5.91 -0.48
C LEU A 15 1.70 -5.68 -1.43
N ALA A 16 1.58 -6.47 -2.49
CA ALA A 16 0.49 -6.37 -3.46
C ALA A 16 -0.88 -6.64 -2.81
N LYS A 17 -0.97 -7.67 -1.96
CA LYS A 17 -2.18 -7.93 -1.15
C LYS A 17 -2.50 -6.76 -0.23
N GLY A 18 -1.50 -6.21 0.46
CA GLY A 18 -1.66 -5.03 1.31
C GLY A 18 -2.18 -3.82 0.53
N ILE A 19 -1.63 -3.56 -0.66
CA ILE A 19 -2.05 -2.45 -1.53
C ILE A 19 -3.48 -2.66 -1.99
N ALA A 20 -3.82 -3.86 -2.49
CA ALA A 20 -5.18 -4.18 -2.92
C ALA A 20 -6.19 -3.98 -1.79
N LEU A 21 -5.85 -4.40 -0.56
CA LEU A 21 -6.69 -4.29 0.62
C LEU A 21 -6.84 -2.83 1.08
N GLY A 22 -5.75 -2.06 1.13
CA GLY A 22 -5.79 -0.64 1.49
C GLY A 22 -6.54 0.22 0.48
N ILE A 23 -6.40 -0.07 -0.82
CA ILE A 23 -7.17 0.57 -1.89
C ILE A 23 -8.64 0.20 -1.80
N ALA A 24 -8.97 -1.08 -1.57
CA ALA A 24 -10.36 -1.53 -1.46
C ALA A 24 -11.06 -0.82 -0.29
N ILE A 25 -10.45 -0.80 0.90
CA ILE A 25 -10.99 -0.11 2.08
C ILE A 25 -11.11 1.39 1.82
N GLY A 26 -10.05 2.03 1.28
CA GLY A 26 -10.05 3.45 0.98
C GLY A 26 -11.15 3.82 -0.03
N THR A 27 -11.36 3.00 -1.05
CA THR A 27 -12.41 3.21 -2.05
C THR A 27 -13.81 3.12 -1.44
N ILE A 28 -14.05 2.10 -0.60
CA ILE A 28 -15.34 1.92 0.08
C ILE A 28 -15.62 3.11 1.01
N LEU A 29 -14.63 3.51 1.81
CA LEU A 29 -14.76 4.64 2.73
C LEU A 29 -14.98 5.96 1.96
N GLY A 30 -14.24 6.15 0.87
CA GLY A 30 -14.38 7.28 -0.04
C GLY A 30 -15.74 7.33 -0.73
N ALA A 31 -16.35 6.18 -1.04
CA ALA A 31 -17.69 6.10 -1.61
C ALA A 31 -18.77 6.55 -0.60
N ILE A 32 -18.59 6.24 0.69
CA ILE A 32 -19.51 6.66 1.75
C ILE A 32 -19.42 8.17 2.00
N ILE A 33 -18.20 8.73 2.01
CA ILE A 33 -17.97 10.15 2.31
C ILE A 33 -18.14 11.03 1.05
N GLY A 34 -18.19 10.44 -0.14
CA GLY A 34 -18.34 11.12 -1.42
C GLY A 34 -17.02 11.59 -2.08
N TYR A 35 -15.87 11.23 -1.52
CA TYR A 35 -14.54 11.59 -2.00
C TYR A 35 -13.70 10.38 -2.45
N ILE A 36 -14.25 9.57 -3.35
CA ILE A 36 -13.64 8.30 -3.81
C ILE A 36 -12.19 8.47 -4.27
N LYS A 37 -11.90 9.44 -5.14
CA LYS A 37 -10.55 9.64 -5.70
C LYS A 37 -9.50 9.97 -4.63
N LEU A 38 -9.87 10.78 -3.64
CA LEU A 38 -8.98 11.17 -2.56
C LEU A 38 -8.66 9.97 -1.65
N PHE A 39 -9.68 9.23 -1.22
CA PHE A 39 -9.46 8.08 -0.35
C PHE A 39 -8.82 6.88 -1.05
N PHE A 40 -9.04 6.70 -2.37
CA PHE A 40 -8.31 5.72 -3.19
C PHE A 40 -6.81 6.01 -3.18
N ALA A 41 -6.44 7.27 -3.49
CA ALA A 41 -5.04 7.69 -3.49
C ALA A 41 -4.43 7.61 -2.09
N LEU A 42 -5.16 8.07 -1.07
CA LEU A 42 -4.74 8.06 0.32
C LEU A 42 -4.49 6.62 0.81
N GLY A 43 -5.41 5.68 0.53
CA GLY A 43 -5.28 4.28 0.92
C GLY A 43 -4.06 3.59 0.27
N GLY A 44 -3.82 3.86 -1.02
CA GLY A 44 -2.64 3.36 -1.71
C GLY A 44 -1.33 3.91 -1.14
N VAL A 45 -1.24 5.23 -0.93
CA VAL A 45 -0.03 5.88 -0.42
C VAL A 45 0.28 5.45 1.02
N LEU A 46 -0.73 5.35 1.90
CA LEU A 46 -0.54 4.92 3.28
C LEU A 46 0.07 3.52 3.37
N VAL A 47 -0.42 2.56 2.57
CA VAL A 47 0.13 1.20 2.55
C VAL A 47 1.58 1.17 2.10
N ILE A 48 1.93 1.97 1.09
CA ILE A 48 3.30 2.05 0.59
C ILE A 48 4.22 2.63 1.67
N ILE A 49 3.80 3.71 2.35
CA ILE A 49 4.57 4.33 3.43
C ILE A 49 4.76 3.34 4.60
N ILE A 50 3.69 2.66 5.04
CA ILE A 50 3.75 1.67 6.11
C ILE A 50 4.69 0.53 5.73
N SER A 51 4.62 0.03 4.50
CA SER A 51 5.51 -1.04 4.03
C SER A 51 6.97 -0.60 3.98
N LEU A 52 7.22 0.65 3.58
CA LEU A 52 8.56 1.22 3.55
C LEU A 52 9.16 1.36 4.96
N ILE A 53 8.36 1.86 5.91
CA ILE A 53 8.74 1.96 7.32
C ILE A 53 9.00 0.58 7.90
N TYR A 54 8.09 -0.37 7.67
CA TYR A 54 8.21 -1.74 8.17
C TYR A 54 9.47 -2.42 7.63
N SER A 55 9.78 -2.24 6.34
CA SER A 55 11.00 -2.75 5.73
C SER A 55 12.27 -2.07 6.25
N THR A 56 12.20 -0.83 6.73
CA THR A 56 13.34 -0.10 7.29
C THR A 56 13.61 -0.50 8.74
N ILE A 57 12.56 -0.72 9.53
CA ILE A 57 12.66 -1.13 10.94
C ILE A 57 13.08 -2.59 11.07
N LYS A 58 12.63 -3.46 10.15
CA LYS A 58 12.85 -4.91 10.22
C LYS A 58 14.12 -5.38 9.49
N LYS A 59 14.95 -4.44 9.04
CA LYS A 59 16.25 -4.69 8.42
C LYS A 59 17.35 -4.66 9.47
#